data_AF-A0A357FZA4-F1
#
_entry.id   AF-A0A357FZA4-F1
#
_cell.length_a   1.000
_cell.length_b   1.000
_cell.length_c   1.000
_cell.angle_alpha   90.00
_cell.angle_beta   90.00
_cell.angle_gamma   90.00
#
_symmetry.space_group_name_H-M   'P 1'
#
loop_
_entity.id
_entity.type
_entity.pdbx_description
1 polymer ?
#
loop_
_entity_poly.entity_id
_entity_poly.type
_entity_poly.pdbx_seq_one_letter_code
_entity_poly.pdbx_strand_id
1 'polypeptide(L)' 'GWSLAALDTAMAGRSHRAGPAKAKLKEVIEKHRKILGIPADYKIGIVPASDTGAVEMAMWSLLG' A
#
# COMPACT_ATOMS: atom_id res chain seq x y z
N GLY A 1 11.38 -27.20 13.78
CA GLY A 1 12.38 -26.13 13.67
C GLY A 1 11.76 -24.90 13.02
N TRP A 2 12.46 -23.77 12.99
CA TRP A 2 12.05 -22.58 12.23
C TRP A 2 12.32 -22.76 10.73
N SER A 3 11.49 -22.13 9.88
CA SER A 3 11.61 -22.17 8.42
C SER A 3 11.41 -20.77 7.81
N LEU A 4 12.12 -20.47 6.73
CA LEU A 4 12.02 -19.22 5.97
C LEU A 4 11.07 -19.31 4.77
N ALA A 5 10.38 -20.44 4.56
CA ALA A 5 9.52 -20.65 3.39
C ALA A 5 8.47 -19.55 3.16
N ALA A 6 8.03 -18.87 4.22
CA ALA A 6 7.11 -17.74 4.13
C ALA A 6 7.72 -16.50 3.44
N LEU A 7 9.05 -16.42 3.32
CA LEU A 7 9.79 -15.31 2.72
C LEU A 7 10.21 -15.58 1.27
N ASP A 8 9.93 -16.75 0.70
CA ASP A 8 10.37 -17.10 -0.65
C ASP A 8 9.86 -16.13 -1.72
N THR A 9 8.71 -15.50 -1.47
CA THR A 9 8.13 -14.48 -2.36
C THR A 9 8.33 -13.06 -1.85
N ALA A 10 9.09 -12.86 -0.76
CA ALA A 10 9.34 -11.55 -0.20
C ALA A 10 10.21 -10.73 -1.16
N MET A 11 9.86 -9.45 -1.32
CA MET A 11 10.67 -8.51 -2.11
C MET A 11 11.74 -7.86 -1.23
N ALA A 12 12.46 -8.68 -0.45
CA ALA A 12 13.46 -8.20 0.50
C ALA A 12 14.63 -7.51 -0.22
N GLY A 13 15.07 -6.36 0.29
CA GLY A 13 16.19 -5.59 -0.29
C GLY A 13 15.93 -4.97 -1.66
N ARG A 14 14.71 -5.10 -2.23
CA ARG A 14 14.36 -4.49 -3.52
C ARG A 14 13.71 -3.13 -3.32
N SER A 15 13.95 -2.22 -4.26
CA SER A 15 13.20 -0.95 -4.31
C SER A 15 11.72 -1.22 -4.55
N HIS A 16 10.85 -0.48 -3.84
CA HIS A 16 9.39 -0.50 -4.08
C HIS A 16 9.00 -0.06 -5.51
N ARG A 17 9.91 0.60 -6.24
CA ARG A 17 9.72 0.99 -7.65
C ARG A 17 10.02 -0.14 -8.63
N ALA A 18 10.66 -1.23 -8.20
CA ALA A 18 10.90 -2.38 -9.04
C ALA A 18 9.58 -2.99 -9.51
N GLY A 19 9.53 -3.49 -10.76
CA GLY A 19 8.30 -4.03 -11.37
C GLY A 19 7.51 -4.98 -10.46
N PRO A 20 8.14 -6.03 -9.90
CA PRO A 20 7.44 -6.96 -9.00
C PRO A 20 6.91 -6.33 -7.71
N ALA A 21 7.67 -5.42 -7.08
CA ALA A 21 7.23 -4.75 -5.85
C ALA A 21 6.08 -3.77 -6.12
N LYS A 22 6.18 -2.99 -7.20
CA LYS A 22 5.10 -2.11 -7.68
C LYS A 22 3.83 -2.89 -8.02
N ALA A 23 3.96 -4.08 -8.61
CA ALA A 23 2.82 -4.96 -8.88
C ALA A 23 2.11 -5.40 -7.58
N LYS A 24 2.85 -5.77 -6.53
CA LYS A 24 2.27 -6.08 -5.20
C LYS A 24 1.55 -4.88 -4.57
N LEU A 25 2.11 -3.67 -4.69
CA LEU A 25 1.44 -2.45 -4.23
C LEU A 25 0.13 -2.19 -4.99
N LYS A 26 0.10 -2.42 -6.30
CA LYS A 26 -1.13 -2.33 -7.09
C LYS A 26 -2.15 -3.39 -6.66
N GLU A 27 -1.70 -4.63 -6.48
CA GLU A 27 -2.56 -5.74 -6.04
C GLU A 27 -3.28 -5.42 -4.72
N VAL A 28 -2.56 -4.89 -3.73
CA VAL A 28 -3.19 -4.55 -2.44
C VAL A 28 -4.19 -3.40 -2.58
N ILE A 29 -3.92 -2.39 -3.43
CA ILE A 29 -4.87 -1.32 -3.73
C ILE A 29 -6.17 -1.88 -4.33
N GLU A 30 -6.07 -2.78 -5.32
CA GLU A 30 -7.23 -3.40 -5.95
C GLU A 30 -8.01 -4.31 -4.98
N LYS A 31 -7.29 -5.02 -4.10
CA LYS A 31 -7.93 -5.82 -3.03
C LYS A 31 -8.77 -4.95 -2.10
N HIS A 32 -8.24 -3.81 -1.65
CA HIS A 32 -8.98 -2.88 -0.79
C HIS A 32 -10.23 -2.35 -1.50
N ARG A 33 -10.10 -1.96 -2.77
CA ARG A 33 -11.24 -1.52 -3.59
C ARG A 33 -12.34 -2.58 -3.62
N LYS A 34 -11.98 -3.83 -3.92
CA LYS A 34 -12.93 -4.95 -4.01
C LYS A 34 -13.58 -5.25 -2.66
N ILE A 35 -12.79 -5.33 -1.59
CA ILE A 35 -13.26 -5.74 -0.26
C ILE A 35 -14.19 -4.68 0.34
N LEU A 36 -13.85 -3.40 0.19
CA LEU A 36 -14.56 -2.29 0.83
C LEU A 36 -15.61 -1.63 -0.09
N GLY A 37 -15.72 -2.07 -1.35
CA GLY A 37 -16.66 -1.49 -2.32
C GLY A 37 -16.34 -0.04 -2.69
N ILE A 38 -15.05 0.32 -2.77
CA ILE A 38 -14.63 1.71 -3.04
C ILE A 38 -15.00 2.11 -4.49
N PRO A 39 -15.73 3.21 -4.71
CA PRO A 39 -16.14 3.67 -6.05
C PRO A 39 -14.99 3.86 -7.03
N ALA A 40 -15.19 3.51 -8.31
CA ALA A 40 -14.13 3.47 -9.32
C ALA A 40 -13.44 4.82 -9.59
N ASP A 41 -14.15 5.91 -9.37
CA ASP A 41 -13.68 7.29 -9.49
C ASP A 41 -12.83 7.76 -8.29
N TYR A 42 -12.81 7.02 -7.17
CA TYR A 42 -11.99 7.34 -6.01
C TYR A 42 -10.55 6.84 -6.17
N LYS A 43 -9.59 7.61 -5.70
CA LYS A 43 -8.17 7.20 -5.62
C LYS A 43 -7.87 6.60 -4.24
N ILE A 44 -6.98 5.61 -4.21
CA ILE A 44 -6.52 4.93 -2.99
C ILE A 44 -5.02 5.15 -2.87
N GLY A 45 -4.59 5.83 -1.80
CA GLY A 45 -3.19 6.11 -1.51
C GLY A 45 -2.62 5.13 -0.48
N ILE A 46 -1.35 4.77 -0.63
CA ILE A 46 -0.55 4.11 0.42
C ILE A 46 0.44 5.16 0.91
N VAL A 47 0.37 5.47 2.20
CA VAL A 47 1.17 6.55 2.82
C VAL A 47 1.97 6.00 4.00
N PRO A 48 3.17 6.55 4.28
CA PRO A 48 3.93 6.20 5.47
C PRO A 48 3.27 6.77 6.74
N ALA A 49 3.81 6.38 7.90
CA ALA A 49 3.41 6.92 9.21
C ALA A 49 1.97 6.60 9.67
N SER A 50 1.34 5.56 9.10
CA SER A 50 0.04 5.04 9.55
C SER A 50 -1.07 6.11 9.53
N ASP A 51 -2.07 5.96 10.39
CA ASP A 51 -3.20 6.89 10.53
C ASP A 51 -2.75 8.31 10.89
N THR A 52 -1.69 8.47 11.70
CA THR A 52 -1.14 9.79 12.03
C THR A 52 -0.67 10.52 10.78
N GLY A 53 0.15 9.87 9.94
CA GLY A 53 0.62 10.46 8.68
C GLY A 53 -0.51 10.68 7.67
N ALA A 54 -1.50 9.79 7.65
CA ALA A 54 -2.68 9.94 6.80
C ALA A 54 -3.51 11.19 7.18
N VAL A 55 -3.77 11.40 8.47
CA VAL A 55 -4.50 12.57 8.98
C VAL A 55 -3.70 13.84 8.74
N GLU A 56 -2.40 13.85 9.02
CA GLU A 56 -1.54 15.00 8.75
C GLU A 56 -1.56 15.39 7.27
N MET A 57 -1.41 14.42 6.36
CA MET A 57 -1.51 14.65 4.92
C MET A 57 -2.85 15.25 4.52
N ALA A 58 -3.95 14.75 5.09
CA ALA A 58 -5.28 15.28 4.82
C ALA A 58 -5.42 16.74 5.29
N MET A 59 -4.90 17.07 6.48
CA MET A 59 -4.93 18.44 7.01
C MET A 59 -4.19 19.41 6.07
N TRP A 60 -2.95 19.09 5.69
CA TRP A 60 -2.15 19.95 4.80
C TRP A 60 -2.73 20.07 3.39
N SER A 61 -3.42 19.04 2.89
CA SER A 61 -3.90 19.03 1.50
C SER A 61 -5.33 19.57 1.34
N LEU A 62 -6.14 19.55 2.40
CA LEU A 62 -7.57 19.88 2.34
C LEU A 62 -7.94 21.15 3.11
N LEU A 63 -7.18 21.54 4.14
CA LEU A 63 -7.53 22.64 5.02
C LEU A 63 -6.65 23.89 4.88
N GLY A 64 -5.43 23.74 4.36
CA GLY A 64 -4.48 24.86 4.19
C GLY A 64 -3.84 25.29 5.49
#